data_AF-A0A517XTR7-F1
#
_entry.id   AF-A0A517XTR7-F1
#
_cell.length_a   1.000
_cell.length_b   1.000
_cell.length_c   1.000
_cell.angle_alpha   90.00
_cell.angle_beta   90.00
_cell.angle_gamma   90.00
#
_symmetry.space_group_name_H-M   'P 1'
#
loop_
_entity.id
_entity.type
_entity.pdbx_description
1 polymer ?
#
loop_
_entity_poly.entity_id
_entity_poly.type
_entity_poly.pdbx_seq_one_letter_code
_entity_poly.pdbx_strand_id
1 'polypeptide(L)' 'MTPLSPLAVVPPTRPNFELLRCAGWAISSFTGSYCVAWRGRDEVVFEWREGEWHRVGARACGVAA' A
#
# COMPACT_ATOMS: atom_id res chain seq x y z
N MET A 1 -7.22 21.87 34.72
CA MET A 1 -6.31 21.56 33.61
C MET A 1 -6.74 20.24 33.01
N THR A 2 -7.42 20.27 31.87
CA THR A 2 -7.95 19.08 31.19
C THR A 2 -6.82 18.48 30.34
N PRO A 3 -6.50 17.18 30.44
CA PRO A 3 -5.54 16.57 29.54
C PRO A 3 -6.14 16.53 28.14
N LEU A 4 -5.41 17.05 27.16
CA LEU A 4 -5.72 16.94 25.74
C LEU A 4 -5.89 15.45 25.43
N SER A 5 -7.09 15.04 25.00
CA SER A 5 -7.34 13.71 24.50
C SER A 5 -6.30 13.40 23.42
N PRO A 6 -5.62 12.23 23.46
CA PRO A 6 -4.75 11.85 22.35
C PRO A 6 -5.63 11.86 21.11
N LEU A 7 -5.19 12.62 20.10
CA LEU A 7 -5.73 12.59 18.75
C LEU A 7 -6.19 11.17 18.48
N ALA A 8 -7.48 10.98 18.27
CA ALA A 8 -8.03 9.68 17.91
C ALA A 8 -7.17 9.20 16.74
N VAL A 9 -6.27 8.25 17.02
CA VAL A 9 -5.54 7.54 15.98
C VAL A 9 -6.66 6.79 15.30
N VAL A 10 -7.21 7.42 14.26
CA VAL A 10 -8.15 6.77 13.38
C VAL A 10 -7.42 5.50 12.99
N PRO A 11 -7.90 4.31 13.41
CA PRO A 11 -7.21 3.08 13.05
C PRO A 11 -7.05 3.15 11.54
N PRO A 12 -5.84 2.92 10.99
CA PRO A 12 -5.66 2.95 9.55
C PRO A 12 -6.78 2.10 9.00
N THR A 13 -7.66 2.73 8.20
CA THR A 13 -8.82 2.09 7.60
C THR A 13 -8.33 0.77 7.02
N ARG A 14 -9.09 -0.33 7.12
CA ARG A 14 -8.57 -1.61 6.64
C ARG A 14 -8.07 -1.47 5.18
N PRO A 15 -6.93 -2.09 4.82
CA PRO A 15 -6.39 -1.96 3.47
C PRO A 15 -7.44 -2.34 2.42
N ASN A 16 -7.70 -1.44 1.46
CA ASN A 16 -8.67 -1.68 0.42
C ASN A 16 -7.98 -2.13 -0.88
N PHE A 17 -7.88 -3.44 -1.06
CA PHE A 17 -7.24 -4.06 -2.22
C PHE A 17 -7.97 -3.80 -3.55
N GLU A 18 -9.27 -3.46 -3.53
CA GLU A 18 -10.01 -3.16 -4.76
C GLU A 18 -9.45 -1.93 -5.49
N LEU A 19 -8.90 -0.96 -4.76
CA LEU A 19 -8.28 0.23 -5.36
C LEU A 19 -7.10 -0.14 -6.28
N LEU A 20 -6.29 -1.13 -5.87
CA LEU A 20 -5.20 -1.64 -6.69
C LEU A 20 -5.74 -2.45 -7.88
N ARG A 21 -6.74 -3.31 -7.65
CA ARG A 21 -7.36 -4.12 -8.71
C ARG A 21 -8.01 -3.27 -9.80
N CYS A 22 -8.79 -2.26 -9.43
CA CYS A 22 -9.38 -1.29 -10.36
C CYS A 22 -8.32 -0.50 -11.14
N ALA A 23 -7.15 -0.25 -10.53
CA ALA A 23 -6.01 0.38 -11.18
C ALA A 23 -5.16 -0.59 -12.04
N GLY A 24 -5.59 -1.85 -12.20
CA GLY A 24 -4.94 -2.85 -13.04
C GLY A 24 -3.78 -3.59 -12.37
N TRP A 25 -3.66 -3.51 -11.04
CA TRP A 25 -2.65 -4.25 -10.29
C TRP A 25 -3.16 -5.61 -9.82
N ALA A 26 -2.33 -6.63 -9.98
CA ALA A 26 -2.53 -7.95 -9.43
C ALA A 26 -1.76 -8.09 -8.11
N ILE A 27 -2.45 -8.32 -6.99
CA ILE A 27 -1.82 -8.46 -5.67
C ILE A 27 -1.24 -9.87 -5.55
N SER A 28 0.06 -9.97 -5.25
CA SER A 28 0.77 -11.23 -5.08
C SER A 28 0.87 -11.67 -3.63
N SER A 29 1.18 -10.74 -2.71
CA SER A 29 1.33 -11.02 -1.28
C SER A 29 1.04 -9.76 -0.46
N PHE A 30 0.62 -9.92 0.80
CA PHE A 30 0.35 -8.81 1.71
C PHE A 30 0.67 -9.20 3.16
N THR A 31 1.19 -8.23 3.92
CA THR A 31 1.52 -8.36 5.33
C THR A 31 1.21 -7.05 6.04
N GLY A 32 0.19 -7.04 6.90
CA GLY A 32 -0.24 -5.83 7.61
C GLY A 32 -0.66 -4.72 6.65
N SER A 33 0.01 -3.57 6.73
CA SER A 33 -0.22 -2.42 5.84
C SER A 33 0.54 -2.50 4.51
N TYR A 34 1.40 -3.50 4.29
CA TYR A 34 2.18 -3.60 3.07
C TYR A 34 1.60 -4.66 2.13
N CYS A 35 1.66 -4.40 0.82
CA CYS A 35 1.41 -5.42 -0.18
C CYS A 35 2.36 -5.31 -1.38
N VAL A 36 2.61 -6.45 -2.02
CA VAL A 36 3.32 -6.54 -3.29
C VAL A 36 2.29 -6.74 -4.38
N ALA A 37 2.32 -5.87 -5.38
CA ALA A 37 1.42 -5.93 -6.51
C ALA A 37 2.17 -5.79 -7.84
N TRP A 38 1.61 -6.42 -8.87
CA TRP A 38 2.19 -6.55 -10.20
C TRP A 38 1.32 -5.88 -11.24
N ARG A 39 1.94 -5.24 -12.22
CA ARG A 39 1.25 -4.76 -13.42
C ARG A 39 2.11 -5.05 -14.63
N GLY A 40 1.75 -6.07 -15.39
CA GLY A 40 2.60 -6.59 -16.46
C GLY A 40 3.91 -7.16 -15.90
N ARG A 41 5.04 -6.49 -16.16
CA ARG A 41 6.37 -6.86 -15.67
C ARG A 41 6.84 -6.03 -14.47
N ASP A 42 6.05 -5.03 -14.06
CA ASP A 42 6.38 -4.15 -12.95
C ASP A 42 5.96 -4.80 -11.62
N GLU A 43 6.92 -5.02 -10.72
CA GLU A 43 6.64 -5.36 -9.31
C GLU A 43 6.76 -4.09 -8.46
N VAL A 44 5.71 -3.77 -7.69
CA VAL A 44 5.68 -2.60 -6.82
C VAL A 44 5.20 -3.00 -5.43
N VAL A 45 5.90 -2.50 -4.42
CA VAL A 45 5.49 -2.58 -3.03
C VAL A 45 4.70 -1.33 -2.68
N PHE A 46 3.49 -1.54 -2.17
CA PHE A 46 2.62 -0.50 -1.67
C PHE A 46 2.51 -0.57 -0.15
N GLU A 47 2.40 0.59 0.48
CA GLU A 47 2.04 0.79 1.87
C GLU A 47 0.67 1.44 1.96
N TRP A 48 -0.19 0.87 2.78
CA TRP A 48 -1.48 1.42 3.13
C TRP A 48 -1.33 2.39 4.30
N ARG A 49 -1.60 3.66 4.04
CA ARG A 49 -1.65 4.70 5.07
C ARG A 49 -2.66 5.76 4.65
N GLU A 50 -3.26 6.41 5.63
CA GLU A 50 -4.19 7.54 5.40
C GLU A 50 -5.38 7.21 4.48
N GLY A 51 -5.73 5.92 4.32
CA GLY A 51 -6.84 5.48 3.47
C GLY A 51 -6.47 5.26 2.00
N GLU A 52 -5.19 5.32 1.65
CA GLU A 52 -4.71 5.15 0.28
C GLU A 52 -3.48 4.24 0.19
N TRP A 53 -3.21 3.75 -1.03
CA TRP A 53 -2.00 2.99 -1.34
C TRP A 53 -0.88 3.91 -1.83
N HIS A 54 0.21 3.94 -1.06
CA HIS A 54 1.42 4.69 -1.40
C HIS A 54 2.50 3.74 -1.91
N ARG A 55 3.17 4.09 -3.01
CA ARG A 55 4.30 3.32 -3.52
C ARG A 55 5.52 3.56 -2.63
N VAL A 56 6.08 2.49 -2.07
CA VAL A 56 7.27 2.55 -1.20
C VAL A 56 8.53 1.98 -1.86
N GLY A 57 8.37 1.17 -2.90
CA GLY A 57 9.48 0.67 -3.70
C GLY A 57 8.99 -0.05 -4.94
N ALA A 58 9.83 -0.12 -5.97
CA ALA A 58 9.57 -0.88 -7.17
C ALA A 58 10.80 -1.75 -7.49
N ARG A 59 10.57 -2.99 -7.90
CA ARG A 59 11.57 -3.79 -8.60
C ARG A 59 11.19 -3.79 -10.07
N ALA A 60 11.93 -3.02 -10.86
CA ALA A 60 11.89 -3.21 -12.30
C ALA A 60 12.60 -4.53 -12.60
N CYS A 61 11.89 -5.52 -13.14
CA CYS A 61 12.53 -6.65 -13.80
C CYS A 61 13.04 -6.18 -15.17
N GLY A 62 14.04 -5.29 -15.14
CA GLY A 62 14.76 -4.79 -16.29
C GLY A 62 16.21 -5.19 -16.13
N VAL A 63 16.71 -6.01 -17.05
CA VAL A 63 18.13 -6.27 -17.25
C VAL A 63 18.86 -4.92 -17.19
N ALA A 64 19.81 -4.78 -16.28
CA ALA A 64 20.81 -3.72 -16.37
C ALA A 64 21.48 -3.88 -17.75
N ALA A 65 21.20 -2.93 -18.64
CA ALA A 65 21.84 -2.84 -19.94
C ALA A 65 23.31 -2.39 -19.77
#